data_AF-A0A537W0F1-F1
#
_entry.id   AF-A0A537W0F1-F1
#
_cell.length_a   1.000
_cell.length_b   1.000
_cell.length_c   1.000
_cell.angle_alpha   90.00
_cell.angle_beta   90.00
_cell.angle_gamma   90.00
#
_symmetry.space_group_name_H-M   'P 1'
#
loop_
_entity.id
_entity.type
_entity.pdbx_description
1 polymer ?
#
loop_
_entity_poly.entity_id
_entity_poly.type
_entity_poly.pdbx_seq_one_letter_code
_entity_poly.pdbx_strand_id
1 'polypeptide(L)'
;MTAFISSLTHSKGPAARQPFRLRSWQAAIIRPLFSTLDADGYRSIRTAFVFLPTRQGKTELAAALMLYMLFGDQEEGAELFSVAVDIDQAALVFNVARSMVRHDPELQARLEVVPSRKRILHHLSSSAWRVIASDAPSALGVNASGLALDELAAWPHRGQESRHGGER
;
A
#
# COMPACT_ATOMS: atom_id res chain seq x y z
N MET A 1 -14.50 4.62 -1.27
CA MET A 1 -13.71 3.53 -0.64
C MET A 1 -14.41 2.16 -0.56
N THR A 2 -15.39 1.92 0.33
CA THR A 2 -15.88 0.55 0.63
C THR A 2 -16.42 -0.21 -0.59
N ALA A 3 -17.16 0.48 -1.47
CA ALA A 3 -17.70 -0.11 -2.70
C ALA A 3 -16.57 -0.58 -3.63
N PHE A 4 -15.55 0.25 -3.84
CA PHE A 4 -14.35 -0.09 -4.60
C PHE A 4 -13.62 -1.31 -4.01
N ILE A 5 -13.35 -1.30 -2.70
CA ILE A 5 -12.64 -2.43 -2.06
C ILE A 5 -13.44 -3.72 -2.22
N SER A 6 -14.77 -3.65 -2.18
CA SER A 6 -15.66 -4.81 -2.33
C SER A 6 -15.78 -5.30 -3.78
N SER A 7 -15.41 -4.50 -4.78
CA SER A 7 -15.33 -4.95 -6.19
C SER A 7 -14.05 -5.75 -6.47
N LEU A 8 -13.00 -5.51 -5.68
CA LEU A 8 -11.79 -6.33 -5.74
C LEU A 8 -12.07 -7.76 -5.28
N THR A 9 -11.18 -8.69 -5.62
CA THR A 9 -11.31 -10.10 -5.25
C THR A 9 -10.11 -10.60 -4.46
N HIS A 10 -10.33 -11.63 -3.64
CA HIS A 10 -9.23 -12.31 -2.97
C HIS A 10 -8.26 -12.91 -4.00
N SER A 11 -6.96 -12.70 -3.77
CA SER A 11 -5.91 -13.06 -4.72
C SER A 11 -5.58 -14.56 -4.77
N LYS A 12 -5.74 -15.28 -3.64
CA LYS A 12 -5.33 -16.67 -3.46
C LYS A 12 -6.13 -17.36 -2.34
N GLY A 13 -5.91 -18.67 -2.20
CA GLY A 13 -6.51 -19.50 -1.15
C GLY A 13 -7.95 -19.91 -1.46
N PRO A 14 -8.67 -20.50 -0.49
CA PRO A 14 -10.03 -21.01 -0.68
C PRO A 14 -11.05 -19.95 -1.12
N ALA A 15 -10.78 -18.68 -0.78
CA ALA A 15 -11.61 -17.54 -1.15
C ALA A 15 -11.20 -16.90 -2.49
N ALA A 16 -10.20 -17.43 -3.22
CA ALA A 16 -9.73 -16.84 -4.47
C ALA A 16 -10.90 -16.53 -5.43
N ARG A 17 -10.84 -15.37 -6.09
CA ARG A 17 -11.91 -14.84 -6.98
C ARG A 17 -13.21 -14.45 -6.28
N GLN A 18 -13.38 -14.69 -4.99
CA GLN A 18 -14.52 -14.17 -4.24
C GLN A 18 -14.32 -12.67 -3.93
N PRO A 19 -15.41 -11.88 -3.84
CA PRO A 19 -15.34 -10.46 -3.48
C PRO A 19 -14.60 -10.22 -2.17
N PHE A 20 -13.67 -9.27 -2.15
CA PHE A 20 -12.89 -8.89 -0.98
C PHE A 20 -13.70 -7.97 -0.08
N ARG A 21 -14.53 -8.57 0.78
CA ARG A 21 -15.34 -7.82 1.75
C ARG A 21 -14.54 -7.54 3.01
N LEU A 22 -14.41 -6.26 3.36
CA LEU A 22 -13.82 -5.86 4.64
C LEU A 22 -14.60 -6.47 5.79
N ARG A 23 -13.89 -7.12 6.71
CA ARG A 23 -14.47 -7.53 8.00
C ARG A 23 -14.86 -6.28 8.79
N SER A 24 -15.87 -6.38 9.66
CA SER A 24 -16.37 -5.24 10.43
C SER A 24 -15.26 -4.52 11.21
N TRP A 25 -14.33 -5.27 11.80
CA TRP A 25 -13.18 -4.70 12.51
C TRP A 25 -12.15 -4.04 11.57
N GLN A 26 -11.91 -4.60 10.37
CA GLN A 26 -11.03 -3.96 9.37
C GLN A 26 -11.63 -2.63 8.93
N ALA A 27 -12.93 -2.61 8.64
CA ALA A 27 -13.64 -1.41 8.28
C ALA A 27 -13.61 -0.36 9.40
N ALA A 28 -13.74 -0.78 10.67
CA ALA A 28 -13.66 0.13 11.81
C ALA A 28 -12.30 0.83 11.94
N ILE A 29 -11.20 0.13 11.62
CA ILE A 29 -9.84 0.70 11.64
C ILE A 29 -9.62 1.63 10.45
N ILE A 30 -10.06 1.22 9.26
CA ILE A 30 -9.71 1.89 8.01
C ILE A 30 -10.62 3.08 7.71
N ARG A 31 -11.93 3.00 7.97
CA ARG A 31 -12.88 4.07 7.61
C ARG A 31 -12.44 5.45 8.11
N PRO A 32 -12.04 5.64 9.38
CA PRO A 32 -11.60 6.95 9.87
C PRO A 32 -10.46 7.58 9.05
N LEU A 33 -9.55 6.77 8.47
CA LEU A 33 -8.44 7.29 7.66
C LEU A 33 -8.92 7.97 6.37
N PHE A 34 -10.03 7.49 5.80
CA PHE A 34 -10.50 7.93 4.49
C PHE A 34 -11.80 8.74 4.57
N SER A 35 -12.48 8.78 5.73
CA SER A 35 -13.74 9.51 5.90
C SER A 35 -13.66 10.70 6.85
N THR A 36 -12.58 10.84 7.62
CA THR A 36 -12.38 11.99 8.51
C THR A 36 -11.62 13.08 7.76
N LEU A 37 -12.35 14.10 7.32
CA LEU A 37 -11.81 15.24 6.58
C LEU A 37 -11.75 16.49 7.46
N ASP A 38 -10.76 17.34 7.22
CA ASP A 38 -10.67 18.67 7.81
C ASP A 38 -11.60 19.67 7.09
N ALA A 39 -11.57 20.93 7.53
CA ALA A 39 -12.43 21.98 6.97
C ALA A 39 -12.17 22.25 5.49
N ASP A 40 -10.97 21.94 5.00
CA ASP A 40 -10.53 22.14 3.62
C ASP A 40 -10.76 20.89 2.76
N GLY A 41 -11.32 19.82 3.33
CA GLY A 41 -11.63 18.57 2.63
C GLY A 41 -10.48 17.57 2.55
N TYR A 42 -9.36 17.81 3.25
CA TYR A 42 -8.23 16.86 3.28
C TYR A 42 -8.38 15.87 4.43
N ARG A 43 -7.76 14.69 4.30
CA ARG A 43 -7.72 13.71 5.38
C ARG A 43 -7.07 14.28 6.63
N SER A 44 -7.81 14.34 7.74
CA SER A 44 -7.27 14.75 9.03
C SER A 44 -6.41 13.66 9.67
N ILE A 45 -6.73 12.39 9.40
CA ILE A 45 -5.96 11.24 9.87
C ILE A 45 -5.12 10.71 8.71
N ARG A 46 -3.79 10.90 8.79
CA ARG A 46 -2.85 10.55 7.72
C ARG A 46 -2.10 9.24 7.94
N THR A 47 -2.03 8.77 9.19
CA THR A 47 -1.23 7.60 9.56
C THR A 47 -2.02 6.68 10.48
N ALA A 48 -1.97 5.38 10.20
CA ALA A 48 -2.45 4.33 11.11
C ALA A 48 -1.36 3.29 11.33
N PHE A 49 -1.11 2.98 12.60
CA PHE A 49 -0.31 1.83 13.01
C PHE A 49 -1.26 0.71 13.42
N VAL A 50 -1.20 -0.41 12.71
CA VAL A 50 -2.11 -1.53 12.94
C VAL A 50 -1.29 -2.78 13.24
N PHE A 51 -1.40 -3.27 14.47
CA PHE A 51 -0.73 -4.48 14.92
C PHE A 51 -1.69 -5.66 14.82
N LEU A 52 -1.42 -6.56 13.87
CA LEU A 52 -2.24 -7.75 13.62
C LEU A 52 -1.37 -9.00 13.59
N PRO A 53 -1.87 -10.14 14.10
CA PRO A 53 -1.17 -11.40 13.96
C PRO A 53 -1.11 -11.84 12.49
N THR A 54 -0.23 -12.80 12.22
CA THR A 54 -0.10 -13.38 10.87
C THR A 54 -1.41 -14.03 10.41
N ARG A 55 -1.59 -14.13 9.09
CA ARG A 55 -2.76 -14.74 8.43
C ARG A 55 -4.11 -14.03 8.67
N GLN A 56 -4.10 -12.75 9.08
CA GLN A 56 -5.31 -11.92 9.18
C GLN A 56 -5.68 -11.13 7.92
N GLY A 57 -5.07 -11.46 6.77
CA GLY A 57 -5.32 -10.76 5.50
C GLY A 57 -4.75 -9.34 5.46
N LYS A 58 -3.68 -9.06 6.21
CA LYS A 58 -3.02 -7.74 6.24
C LYS A 58 -2.48 -7.34 4.87
N THR A 59 -1.84 -8.27 4.16
CA THR A 59 -1.29 -8.04 2.82
C THR A 59 -2.39 -7.83 1.78
N GLU A 60 -3.49 -8.59 1.85
CA GLU A 60 -4.67 -8.32 1.03
C GLU A 60 -5.28 -6.94 1.30
N LEU A 61 -5.42 -6.58 2.58
CA LEU A 61 -5.95 -5.27 2.96
C LEU A 61 -5.05 -4.14 2.46
N ALA A 62 -3.73 -4.23 2.66
CA ALA A 62 -2.77 -3.24 2.18
C ALA A 62 -2.84 -3.08 0.65
N ALA A 63 -2.91 -4.19 -0.10
CA ALA A 63 -3.03 -4.16 -1.56
C ALA A 63 -4.33 -3.48 -2.02
N ALA A 64 -5.46 -3.78 -1.37
CA ALA A 64 -6.74 -3.15 -1.67
C ALA A 64 -6.75 -1.64 -1.40
N LEU A 65 -6.12 -1.20 -0.31
CA LEU A 65 -6.00 0.22 0.03
C LEU A 65 -5.06 0.96 -0.92
N MET A 66 -3.94 0.35 -1.31
CA MET A 66 -3.03 0.93 -2.29
C MET A 66 -3.68 1.09 -3.67
N LEU A 67 -4.46 0.09 -4.12
CA LEU A 67 -5.26 0.22 -5.35
C LEU A 67 -6.34 1.29 -5.23
N TYR A 68 -6.98 1.41 -4.06
CA TYR A 68 -7.94 2.47 -3.82
C TYR A 68 -7.28 3.85 -3.92
N MET A 69 -6.14 4.08 -3.27
CA MET A 69 -5.41 5.35 -3.37
C MET A 69 -4.91 5.62 -4.79
N LEU A 70 -4.50 4.58 -5.53
CA LEU A 70 -3.98 4.75 -6.89
C LEU A 70 -5.06 5.15 -7.90
N PHE A 71 -6.27 4.63 -7.72
CA PHE A 71 -7.32 4.69 -8.74
C PHE A 71 -8.66 5.22 -8.21
N GLY A 72 -9.12 4.71 -7.07
CA GLY A 72 -10.44 5.02 -6.51
C GLY A 72 -10.54 6.35 -5.78
N ASP A 73 -9.41 6.92 -5.36
CA ASP A 73 -9.35 8.12 -4.51
C ASP A 73 -9.30 9.44 -5.29
N GLN A 74 -9.24 9.36 -6.62
CA GLN A 74 -9.28 10.51 -7.55
C GLN A 74 -8.16 11.54 -7.33
N GLU A 75 -7.03 11.13 -6.73
CA GLU A 75 -5.84 11.97 -6.60
C GLU A 75 -5.04 11.99 -7.92
N GLU A 76 -4.81 13.20 -8.46
CA GLU A 76 -3.93 13.41 -9.60
C GLU A 76 -2.46 13.37 -9.16
N GLY A 77 -1.62 12.65 -9.90
CA GLY A 77 -0.19 12.55 -9.66
C GLY A 77 0.19 11.76 -8.41
N ALA A 78 -0.69 10.86 -7.93
CA ALA A 78 -0.44 10.11 -6.71
C ALA A 78 0.83 9.25 -6.83
N GLU A 79 1.76 9.43 -5.90
CA GLU A 79 3.02 8.70 -5.82
C GLU A 79 3.00 7.77 -4.60
N LEU A 80 2.74 6.50 -4.85
CA LEU A 80 2.50 5.50 -3.81
C LEU A 80 3.68 4.54 -3.68
N PHE A 81 4.00 4.15 -2.44
CA PHE A 81 5.04 3.17 -2.19
C PHE A 81 4.61 2.08 -1.22
N SER A 82 4.91 0.83 -1.56
CA SER A 82 4.90 -0.27 -0.59
C SER A 82 6.34 -0.55 -0.16
N VAL A 83 6.55 -0.56 1.16
CA VAL A 83 7.87 -0.66 1.78
C VAL A 83 7.86 -1.78 2.81
N ALA A 84 8.96 -2.55 2.83
CA ALA A 84 9.24 -3.54 3.85
C ALA A 84 10.76 -3.59 4.07
N VAL A 85 11.20 -4.44 5.00
CA VAL A 85 12.64 -4.69 5.26
C VAL A 85 13.38 -5.06 3.98
N ASP A 86 12.80 -5.98 3.21
CA ASP A 86 13.33 -6.47 1.94
C ASP A 86 12.34 -6.19 0.80
N ILE A 87 12.86 -5.93 -0.40
CA ILE A 87 12.06 -5.68 -1.61
C ILE A 87 11.11 -6.84 -1.96
N ASP A 88 11.50 -8.09 -1.67
CA ASP A 88 10.69 -9.27 -1.94
C ASP A 88 9.50 -9.37 -0.98
N GLN A 89 9.66 -8.91 0.27
CA GLN A 89 8.55 -8.78 1.21
C GLN A 89 7.59 -7.67 0.75
N ALA A 90 8.13 -6.51 0.38
CA ALA A 90 7.33 -5.42 -0.16
C ALA A 90 6.60 -5.81 -1.46
N ALA A 91 7.20 -6.70 -2.27
CA ALA A 91 6.62 -7.23 -3.49
C ALA A 91 5.40 -8.13 -3.24
N LEU A 92 5.18 -8.66 -2.03
CA LEU A 92 3.99 -9.45 -1.71
C LEU A 92 2.71 -8.61 -1.87
N VAL A 93 2.72 -7.37 -1.38
CA VAL A 93 1.59 -6.43 -1.52
C VAL A 93 1.32 -6.15 -3.01
N PHE A 94 2.39 -5.87 -3.77
CA PHE A 94 2.30 -5.67 -5.22
C PHE A 94 1.73 -6.88 -5.96
N ASN A 95 2.19 -8.09 -5.63
CA ASN A 95 1.75 -9.32 -6.29
C ASN A 95 0.26 -9.60 -6.03
N VAL A 96 -0.22 -9.31 -4.82
CA VAL A 96 -1.65 -9.39 -4.49
C VAL A 96 -2.46 -8.39 -5.31
N ALA A 97 -2.03 -7.12 -5.38
CA ALA A 97 -2.70 -6.12 -6.18
C ALA A 97 -2.68 -6.43 -7.67
N ARG A 98 -1.56 -6.90 -8.22
CA ARG A 98 -1.48 -7.41 -9.59
C ARG A 98 -2.53 -8.49 -9.85
N SER A 99 -2.74 -9.40 -8.90
CA SER A 99 -3.78 -10.43 -9.01
C SER A 99 -5.18 -9.80 -9.03
N MET A 100 -5.47 -8.86 -8.12
CA MET A 100 -6.72 -8.12 -8.08
C MET A 100 -7.01 -7.38 -9.39
N VAL A 101 -6.02 -6.66 -9.94
CA VAL A 101 -6.15 -5.95 -11.24
C VAL A 101 -6.41 -6.95 -12.38
N ARG A 102 -5.73 -8.09 -12.41
CA ARG A 102 -5.98 -9.13 -13.44
C ARG A 102 -7.34 -9.80 -13.33
N HIS A 103 -8.00 -9.70 -12.18
CA HIS A 103 -9.32 -10.27 -11.96
C HIS A 103 -10.46 -9.28 -12.26
N ASP A 104 -10.14 -8.00 -12.44
CA ASP A 104 -11.10 -6.93 -12.66
C ASP A 104 -10.85 -6.32 -14.07
N PRO A 105 -11.74 -6.57 -15.05
CA PRO A 105 -11.57 -6.08 -16.41
C PRO A 105 -11.49 -4.55 -16.51
N GLU A 106 -12.17 -3.81 -15.63
CA GLU A 106 -12.12 -2.34 -15.65
C GLU A 106 -10.75 -1.86 -15.17
N LEU A 107 -10.26 -2.40 -14.06
CA LEU A 107 -8.91 -2.07 -13.59
C LEU A 107 -7.85 -2.49 -14.59
N GLN A 108 -7.99 -3.66 -15.21
CA GLN A 108 -7.04 -4.12 -16.23
C GLN A 108 -6.99 -3.20 -17.45
N ALA A 109 -8.11 -2.57 -17.82
CA ALA A 109 -8.15 -1.63 -18.93
C ALA A 109 -7.55 -0.25 -18.58
N ARG A 110 -7.55 0.13 -17.31
CA ARG A 110 -7.14 1.47 -16.85
C ARG A 110 -5.77 1.51 -16.19
N LEU A 111 -5.31 0.38 -15.64
CA LEU A 111 -4.04 0.28 -14.93
C LEU A 111 -3.04 -0.55 -15.71
N GLU A 112 -1.85 0.01 -15.92
CA GLU A 112 -0.72 -0.73 -16.46
C GLU A 112 0.07 -1.37 -15.31
N VAL A 113 0.10 -2.71 -15.28
CA VAL A 113 0.97 -3.44 -14.37
C VAL A 113 2.29 -3.73 -15.07
N VAL A 114 3.41 -3.32 -14.47
CA VAL A 114 4.78 -3.53 -14.97
C VAL A 114 5.56 -4.44 -14.01
N PRO A 115 5.46 -5.79 -14.15
CA PRO A 115 6.03 -6.73 -13.18
C PRO A 115 7.55 -6.65 -13.04
N SER A 116 8.26 -6.41 -14.15
CA SER A 116 9.74 -6.33 -14.17
C SER A 116 10.29 -5.23 -13.27
N ARG A 117 9.53 -4.15 -13.09
CA ARG A 117 9.87 -3.01 -12.24
C ARG A 117 9.08 -3.00 -10.92
N LYS A 118 8.19 -3.97 -10.72
CA LYS A 118 7.24 -4.01 -9.59
C LYS A 118 6.45 -2.69 -9.45
N ARG A 119 5.83 -2.24 -10.54
CA ARG A 119 5.05 -0.98 -10.61
C ARG A 119 3.64 -1.18 -11.12
N ILE A 120 2.71 -0.34 -10.66
CA ILE A 120 1.37 -0.18 -11.25
C ILE A 120 1.20 1.30 -11.59
N LEU A 121 0.76 1.59 -12.82
CA LEU A 121 0.61 2.95 -13.33
C LEU A 121 -0.85 3.22 -13.67
N HIS A 122 -1.32 4.43 -13.37
CA HIS A 122 -2.58 4.97 -13.85
C HIS A 122 -2.28 6.19 -14.70
N HIS A 123 -2.24 5.99 -16.03
CA HIS A 123 -1.78 7.02 -16.97
C HIS A 123 -2.67 8.26 -17.00
N LEU A 124 -3.99 8.10 -16.85
CA LEU A 124 -4.93 9.22 -16.92
C LEU A 124 -4.69 10.25 -15.82
N SER A 125 -4.43 9.81 -14.61
CA SER A 125 -4.12 10.70 -13.48
C SER A 125 -2.62 10.94 -13.32
N SER A 126 -1.75 10.38 -14.16
CA SER A 126 -0.29 10.36 -13.96
C SER A 126 0.15 9.81 -12.59
N SER A 127 -0.63 8.88 -12.03
CA SER A 127 -0.35 8.29 -10.72
C SER A 127 0.45 6.98 -10.86
N ALA A 128 1.32 6.70 -9.90
CA ALA A 128 2.17 5.52 -9.90
C ALA A 128 2.32 4.91 -8.51
N TRP A 129 2.31 3.58 -8.46
CA TRP A 129 2.73 2.79 -7.31
C TRP A 129 4.02 2.05 -7.60
N ARG A 130 4.99 2.13 -6.68
CA ARG A 130 6.30 1.46 -6.73
C ARG A 130 6.57 0.62 -5.47
N VAL A 131 7.31 -0.47 -5.63
CA VAL A 131 7.85 -1.26 -4.51
C VAL A 131 9.27 -0.77 -4.21
N ILE A 132 9.56 -0.47 -2.93
CA ILE A 132 10.91 -0.08 -2.48
C ILE A 132 11.29 -0.86 -1.21
N ALA A 133 12.59 -1.07 -1.00
CA ALA A 133 13.11 -1.56 0.27
C ALA A 133 13.29 -0.42 1.28
N SER A 134 13.24 -0.74 2.57
CA SER A 134 13.35 0.23 3.67
C SER A 134 14.68 1.00 3.71
N ASP A 135 15.75 0.42 3.18
CA ASP A 135 17.11 0.95 3.19
C ASP A 135 17.55 1.58 1.87
N ALA A 136 16.69 1.53 0.85
CA ALA A 136 17.00 2.09 -0.46
C ALA A 136 17.24 3.60 -0.35
N PRO A 137 18.31 4.16 -0.97
CA PRO A 137 18.56 5.60 -0.99
C PRO A 137 17.36 6.43 -1.49
N SER A 138 16.51 5.83 -2.34
CA SER A 138 15.25 6.40 -2.82
C SER A 138 14.20 6.63 -1.72
N ALA A 139 14.30 5.99 -0.55
CA ALA A 139 13.35 6.18 0.55
C ALA A 139 13.47 7.56 1.22
N LEU A 140 14.62 8.23 1.10
CA LEU A 140 14.91 9.50 1.79
C LEU A 140 14.40 10.76 1.06
N GLY A 141 13.87 10.65 -0.17
CA GLY A 141 13.52 11.81 -1.00
C GLY A 141 12.26 11.64 -1.85
N VAL A 142 11.42 10.66 -1.55
CA VAL A 142 10.16 10.44 -2.27
C VAL A 142 9.07 11.34 -1.70
N ASN A 143 8.49 12.18 -2.55
CA ASN A 143 7.26 12.92 -2.24
C ASN A 143 6.07 11.96 -2.36
N ALA A 144 5.86 11.15 -1.32
CA ALA A 144 4.84 10.12 -1.32
C ALA A 144 3.48 10.69 -0.90
N SER A 145 2.44 10.45 -1.70
CA SER A 145 1.06 10.73 -1.29
C SER A 145 0.44 9.58 -0.49
N GLY A 146 1.01 8.38 -0.57
CA GLY A 146 0.60 7.23 0.23
C GLY A 146 1.68 6.17 0.42
N LEU A 147 1.71 5.58 1.61
CA LEU A 147 2.69 4.57 2.01
C LEU A 147 2.00 3.36 2.65
N ALA A 148 2.34 2.16 2.17
CA ALA A 148 2.04 0.91 2.85
C ALA A 148 3.34 0.33 3.42
N LEU A 149 3.49 0.42 4.75
CA LEU A 149 4.63 -0.14 5.47
C LEU A 149 4.24 -1.51 6.03
N ASP A 150 4.84 -2.59 5.53
CA ASP A 150 4.60 -3.95 6.03
C ASP A 150 5.73 -4.41 6.96
N GLU A 151 5.35 -5.24 7.93
CA GLU A 151 6.24 -5.82 8.96
C GLU A 151 7.11 -4.79 9.72
N LEU A 152 6.58 -3.59 10.03
CA LEU A 152 7.33 -2.50 10.68
C LEU A 152 8.08 -2.94 11.96
N ALA A 153 7.52 -3.88 12.73
CA ALA A 153 8.14 -4.40 13.95
C ALA A 153 9.44 -5.21 13.69
N ALA A 154 9.64 -5.70 12.47
CA ALA A 154 10.85 -6.41 12.05
C ALA A 154 11.91 -5.48 11.45
N TRP A 155 11.63 -4.18 11.32
CA TRP A 155 12.57 -3.24 10.73
C TRP A 155 13.73 -2.98 11.69
N PRO A 156 14.97 -2.93 11.20
CA PRO A 156 16.12 -2.65 12.05
C PRO A 156 15.99 -1.27 12.69
N HIS A 157 16.16 -1.19 14.01
CA HIS A 157 16.25 0.07 14.72
C HIS A 157 17.52 0.81 14.29
N ARG A 158 17.39 1.82 13.43
CA ARG A 158 18.50 2.76 13.19
C ARG A 158 18.61 3.70 14.38
N GLY A 159 19.28 3.23 15.43
CA GLY A 159 19.64 3.97 16.63
C GLY A 159 21.15 4.01 16.82
N GLN A 160 21.71 5.20 16.62
CA GLN A 160 23.05 5.69 16.96
C GLN A 160 24.22 5.32 16.03
N GLU A 161 24.72 6.34 15.34
CA GLU A 161 26.12 6.45 14.95
C GLU A 161 27.00 6.01 16.12
N SER A 162 27.78 4.96 15.90
CA SER A 162 28.97 4.69 16.70
C SER A 162 29.95 5.84 16.51
N ARG A 163 29.80 6.90 17.31
CA ARG A 163 30.89 7.84 17.62
C ARG A 163 31.93 7.11 18.47
N HIS A 164 32.66 6.19 17.86
CA HIS A 164 33.90 5.62 18.37
C HIS A 164 34.90 5.65 17.22
N GLY A 165 35.55 6.80 17.07
CA GLY A 165 36.50 7.06 15.99
C GLY A 165 37.42 8.22 16.31
N GLY A 166 38.24 8.05 17.34
CA GLY A 166 39.60 8.60 17.48
C GLY A 166 39.79 10.12 17.37
N GLU A 167 39.95 10.75 18.53
CA GLU A 167 40.94 11.83 18.66
C GLU A 167 42.14 11.29 19.44
N ARG A 168 43.32 11.63 18.92
CA ARG A 168 44.65 11.28 19.40
C ARG A 168 45.06 12.19 20.54
#